data_AF-A0AAV6KYE8-F1
#
_entry.id   AF-A0AAV6KYE8-F1
#
_cell.length_a   1.000
_cell.length_b   1.000
_cell.length_c   1.000
_cell.angle_alpha   90.00
_cell.angle_beta   90.00
_cell.angle_gamma   90.00
#
_symmetry.space_group_name_H-M   'P 1'
#
loop_
_entity.id
_entity.type
_entity.pdbx_description
1 polymer ?
#
loop_
_entity_poly.entity_id
_entity_poly.type
_entity_poly.pdbx_seq_one_letter_code
_entity_poly.pdbx_strand_id
1 'polypeptide(L)'
;MEEVVSYLLKHVYAAPTQMATVFDMQERTVDGKNYYTFEYALTNRNFSRAAFATLGIANGRYYTLIVGANERRWRRVRNQLKVVADSFKMLDI
;
A
#
# COMPACT_ATOMS: atom_id res chain seq x y z
N MET A 1 -7.50 -11.10 4.10
CA MET A 1 -6.64 -9.97 3.70
C MET A 1 -6.42 -8.95 4.81
N GLU A 2 -7.46 -8.58 5.57
CA GLU A 2 -7.34 -7.61 6.67
C GLU A 2 -6.27 -7.99 7.71
N GLU A 3 -6.17 -9.27 8.08
CA GLU A 3 -5.12 -9.79 8.96
C GLU A 3 -3.71 -9.58 8.38
N VAL A 4 -3.51 -9.90 7.10
CA VAL A 4 -2.23 -9.71 6.40
C VAL A 4 -1.86 -8.23 6.34
N VAL A 5 -2.81 -7.37 6.00
CA VAL A 5 -2.59 -5.90 5.97
C VAL A 5 -2.22 -5.38 7.36
N SER A 6 -2.94 -5.80 8.40
CA SER A 6 -2.68 -5.42 9.78
C SER A 6 -1.29 -5.88 10.23
N TYR A 7 -0.91 -7.11 9.89
CA TYR A 7 0.41 -7.65 10.18
C TYR A 7 1.51 -6.85 9.49
N LEU A 8 1.39 -6.62 8.17
CA LEU A 8 2.37 -5.87 7.39
C LEU A 8 2.53 -4.44 7.92
N LEU A 9 1.43 -3.77 8.24
CA LEU A 9 1.49 -2.41 8.78
C LEU A 9 2.20 -2.38 10.13
N LYS A 10 1.86 -3.29 11.03
CA LYS A 10 2.41 -3.31 12.40
C LYS A 10 3.87 -3.78 12.47
N HIS A 11 4.24 -4.74 11.62
CA HIS A 11 5.52 -5.45 11.76
C HIS A 11 6.52 -5.19 10.64
N VAL A 12 6.09 -4.63 9.51
CA VAL A 12 6.96 -4.42 8.34
C VAL A 12 7.03 -2.95 7.92
N TYR A 13 5.89 -2.24 7.85
CA TYR A 13 5.85 -0.89 7.27
C TYR A 13 5.97 0.25 8.28
N ALA A 14 5.45 0.07 9.50
CA ALA A 14 5.54 1.05 10.56
C ALA A 14 6.89 0.94 11.29
N ALA A 15 7.52 2.08 11.54
CA ALA A 15 8.51 2.15 12.61
C ALA A 15 7.83 1.96 13.98
N PRO A 16 8.54 1.50 15.03
CA PRO A 16 7.95 1.17 16.33
C PRO A 16 7.14 2.29 17.00
N THR A 17 7.43 3.56 16.67
CA THR A 17 6.77 4.75 17.23
C THR A 17 5.62 5.27 16.39
N GLN A 18 5.32 4.62 15.26
CA GLN A 18 4.27 5.06 14.34
C GLN A 18 2.97 4.27 14.56
N MET A 19 1.86 4.99 14.55
CA MET A 19 0.53 4.40 14.53
C MET A 19 0.04 4.30 13.09
N ALA A 20 -0.51 3.12 12.76
CA ALA A 20 -1.08 2.85 11.44
C ALA A 20 -2.60 3.07 11.43
N THR A 21 -3.10 3.64 10.34
CA THR A 21 -4.53 3.79 10.06
C THR A 21 -4.78 3.34 8.63
N VAL A 22 -5.72 2.41 8.44
CA VAL A 22 -6.15 1.96 7.10
C VAL A 22 -7.42 2.71 6.73
N PHE A 23 -7.48 3.25 5.51
CA PHE A 23 -8.62 4.04 5.03
C PHE A 23 -9.50 3.28 4.06
N ASP A 24 -8.89 2.54 3.13
CA ASP A 24 -9.60 1.84 2.07
C ASP A 24 -8.81 0.61 1.61
N MET A 25 -9.51 -0.39 1.11
CA MET A 25 -8.95 -1.62 0.57
C MET A 25 -9.75 -2.06 -0.66
N GLN A 26 -9.03 -2.39 -1.73
CA GLN A 26 -9.60 -2.91 -2.97
C GLN A 26 -8.86 -4.19 -3.38
N GLU A 27 -9.61 -5.14 -3.91
CA GLU A 27 -9.10 -6.30 -4.61
C GLU A 27 -9.40 -6.14 -6.10
N ARG A 28 -8.45 -6.55 -6.95
CA ARG A 28 -8.67 -6.62 -8.40
C ARG A 28 -7.97 -7.83 -8.98
N THR A 29 -8.58 -8.40 -10.01
CA THR A 29 -7.96 -9.45 -10.83
C THR A 29 -7.65 -8.87 -12.20
N VAL A 30 -6.40 -9.00 -12.65
CA VAL A 30 -5.94 -8.56 -13.97
C VAL A 30 -5.08 -9.67 -14.57
N ASP A 31 -5.43 -10.12 -15.78
CA ASP A 31 -4.71 -11.17 -16.50
C ASP A 31 -4.52 -12.46 -15.65
N GLY A 32 -5.57 -12.84 -14.91
CA GLY A 32 -5.57 -14.01 -14.02
C GLY A 32 -4.77 -13.86 -12.72
N LYS A 33 -4.18 -12.68 -12.47
CA LYS A 33 -3.40 -12.38 -11.26
C LYS A 33 -4.21 -11.51 -10.30
N ASN A 34 -4.21 -11.86 -9.02
CA ASN A 34 -4.89 -11.09 -7.98
C ASN A 34 -3.95 -10.04 -7.39
N TYR A 35 -4.48 -8.83 -7.25
CA TYR A 35 -3.81 -7.70 -6.62
C TYR A 35 -4.67 -7.15 -5.50
N TYR A 36 -4.03 -6.81 -4.39
CA TYR A 36 -4.68 -6.18 -3.25
C TYR A 36 -4.05 -4.83 -2.99
N THR A 37 -4.83 -3.76 -3.12
CA THR A 37 -4.37 -2.40 -2.84
C THR A 37 -5.03 -1.87 -1.59
N PHE A 38 -4.27 -1.26 -0.69
CA PHE A 38 -4.83 -0.58 0.47
C PHE A 38 -4.19 0.79 0.68
N GLU A 39 -5.02 1.74 1.10
CA GLU A 39 -4.62 3.08 1.48
C GLU A 39 -4.42 3.14 2.99
N TYR A 40 -3.30 3.70 3.44
CA TYR A 40 -2.99 3.81 4.85
C TYR A 40 -2.16 5.06 5.16
N ALA A 41 -2.20 5.48 6.42
CA ALA A 41 -1.29 6.47 6.99
C ALA A 41 -0.44 5.85 8.11
N LEU A 42 0.79 6.34 8.24
CA LEU A 42 1.68 6.07 9.36
C LEU A 42 2.05 7.39 10.02
N THR A 43 1.67 7.53 11.29
CA THR A 43 1.72 8.82 11.98
C THR A 43 2.49 8.71 13.30
N ASN A 44 3.28 9.72 13.60
CA ASN A 44 3.80 9.99 14.93
C ASN A 44 3.78 11.51 15.18
N ARG A 45 4.24 11.97 16.36
CA ARG A 45 4.18 13.40 16.73
C ARG A 45 4.84 14.35 15.73
N ASN A 46 5.88 13.90 15.04
CA ASN A 46 6.73 14.76 14.21
C ASN A 46 6.59 14.49 12.71
N PHE A 47 6.01 13.35 12.32
CA PHE A 47 5.97 12.89 10.95
C PHE A 47 4.69 12.10 10.66
N SER A 48 4.03 12.46 9.56
CA SER A 48 2.92 11.70 8.99
C SER A 48 3.15 11.50 7.50
N ARG A 49 2.92 10.28 7.03
CA ARG A 49 2.87 9.94 5.61
C ARG A 49 1.63 9.10 5.32
N ALA A 50 1.07 9.30 4.15
CA ALA A 50 0.02 8.46 3.59
C ALA A 50 0.54 7.77 2.33
N ALA A 51 0.07 6.56 2.08
CA ALA A 51 0.53 5.72 0.99
C ALA A 51 -0.54 4.75 0.52
N PHE A 52 -0.40 4.30 -0.73
CA PHE A 52 -1.01 3.08 -1.23
C PHE A 52 0.05 1.96 -1.22
N ALA A 53 -0.34 0.76 -0.79
CA ALA A 53 0.44 -0.45 -1.00
C ALA A 53 -0.36 -1.40 -1.90
N THR A 54 0.24 -1.87 -3.00
CA THR A 54 -0.32 -2.91 -3.87
C THR A 54 0.48 -4.19 -3.72
N LEU A 55 -0.19 -5.25 -3.29
CA LEU A 55 0.33 -6.58 -3.12
C LEU A 55 -0.03 -7.46 -4.32
N GLY A 56 0.85 -8.39 -4.65
CA GLY A 56 0.59 -9.45 -5.62
C GLY A 56 1.47 -10.67 -5.34
N ILE A 57 0.98 -11.85 -5.68
CA ILE A 57 1.72 -13.11 -5.57
C ILE A 57 1.80 -13.73 -6.95
N ALA A 58 3.02 -14.00 -7.41
CA ALA A 58 3.28 -14.69 -8.68
C ALA A 58 4.63 -15.41 -8.60
N ASN A 59 4.76 -16.54 -9.30
CA ASN A 59 6.01 -17.29 -9.44
C ASN A 59 6.70 -17.60 -8.10
N GLY A 60 5.90 -17.94 -7.08
CA GLY A 60 6.40 -18.23 -5.72
C GLY A 60 6.95 -17.04 -4.95
N ARG A 61 6.70 -15.80 -5.41
CA ARG A 61 7.21 -14.56 -4.80
C ARG A 61 6.09 -13.61 -4.40
N TYR A 62 6.32 -12.89 -3.32
CA TYR A 62 5.48 -11.79 -2.85
C TYR A 62 6.04 -10.47 -3.37
N TYR A 63 5.21 -9.72 -4.08
CA TYR A 63 5.54 -8.39 -4.57
C TYR A 63 4.74 -7.34 -3.82
N THR A 64 5.40 -6.24 -3.47
CA THR A 64 4.75 -5.07 -2.88
C THR A 64 5.27 -3.83 -3.60
N LEU A 65 4.36 -3.04 -4.17
CA LEU A 65 4.65 -1.65 -4.57
C LEU A 65 4.03 -0.72 -3.53
N ILE A 66 4.85 0.12 -2.89
CA ILE A 66 4.39 1.19 -2.00
C ILE A 66 4.67 2.53 -2.65
N VAL A 67 3.63 3.33 -2.84
CA VAL A 67 3.73 4.71 -3.33
C VAL A 67 3.04 5.65 -2.36
N GLY A 68 3.71 6.72 -1.97
CA GLY A 68 3.22 7.57 -0.89
C GLY A 68 3.84 8.96 -0.90
N ALA A 69 3.28 9.83 -0.08
CA ALA A 69 3.79 11.17 0.15
C ALA A 69 3.65 11.56 1.62
N ASN A 70 4.40 12.58 2.03
CA ASN A 70 4.13 13.25 3.30
C ASN A 70 2.70 13.79 3.31
N GLU A 71 2.05 13.75 4.47
CA GLU A 71 0.66 14.18 4.69
C GLU A 71 0.36 15.56 4.07
N ARG A 72 1.30 16.51 4.19
CA ARG A 72 1.17 17.88 3.67
C ARG A 72 0.95 17.93 2.16
N ARG A 73 1.51 16.96 1.43
CA ARG A 73 1.39 16.85 -0.04
C ARG A 73 0.32 15.85 -0.45
N TRP A 74 -0.08 14.93 0.44
CA TRP A 74 -0.97 13.82 0.13
C TRP A 74 -2.22 14.27 -0.63
N ARG A 75 -2.96 15.24 -0.10
CA ARG A 75 -4.19 15.74 -0.76
C ARG A 75 -3.97 16.22 -2.20
N ARG A 76 -2.79 16.74 -2.53
CA ARG A 76 -2.47 17.24 -3.89
C ARG A 76 -2.12 16.11 -4.85
N VAL A 77 -1.46 15.05 -4.37
CA VAL A 77 -0.90 13.99 -5.24
C VAL A 77 -1.61 12.64 -5.08
N ARG A 78 -2.56 12.50 -4.15
CA ARG A 78 -3.26 11.24 -3.84
C ARG A 78 -3.75 10.52 -5.09
N ASN A 79 -4.52 11.21 -5.93
CA ASN A 79 -5.10 10.59 -7.12
C ASN A 79 -4.02 10.17 -8.15
N GLN A 80 -2.93 10.93 -8.25
CA GLN A 80 -1.80 10.55 -9.12
C GLN A 80 -1.09 9.31 -8.58
N LEU A 81 -0.86 9.25 -7.26
CA LEU A 81 -0.26 8.08 -6.62
C LEU A 81 -1.17 6.84 -6.68
N LYS A 82 -2.50 7.03 -6.64
CA LYS A 82 -3.48 5.95 -6.86
C LYS A 82 -3.33 5.35 -8.25
N VAL A 83 -3.18 6.18 -9.29
CA VAL A 83 -2.92 5.71 -10.67
C VAL A 83 -1.64 4.88 -10.72
N VAL A 84 -0.57 5.30 -10.04
CA VAL A 84 0.68 4.52 -10.00
C VAL A 84 0.47 3.18 -9.30
N ALA A 85 -0.20 3.15 -8.15
CA ALA A 85 -0.53 1.91 -7.45
C ALA A 85 -1.35 0.93 -8.33
N ASP A 86 -2.37 1.45 -9.00
CA ASP A 86 -3.26 0.66 -9.86
C ASP A 86 -2.58 0.22 -11.17
N SER A 87 -1.52 0.91 -11.60
CA SER A 87 -0.73 0.55 -12.78
C SER A 87 0.22 -0.63 -12.54
N PHE A 88 0.45 -1.04 -11.29
CA PHE A 88 1.34 -2.15 -10.97
C PHE A 88 0.85 -3.45 -11.63
N LYS A 89 1.76 -4.13 -12.33
CA LYS A 89 1.52 -5.41 -12.99
C LYS A 89 2.69 -6.37 -12.78
N MET A 90 2.38 -7.61 -12.41
CA MET A 90 3.34 -8.70 -12.39
C MET A 90 3.40 -9.36 -13.77
N LEU A 91 4.60 -9.47 -14.31
CA LEU A 91 4.85 -10.14 -15.58
C LEU A 91 5.00 -11.64 -15.37
N ASP A 92 4.54 -12.43 -16.34
CA ASP A 92 4.92 -13.83 -16.45
C ASP A 92 6.36 -13.87 -16.95
N ILE A 93 7.23 -14.57 -16.23
CA ILE A 93 8.64 -14.81 -16.56
C ILE A 93 8.78 -16.29 -16.84
#